data_AF-A0A3A6JWX8-F1
#
_entry.id   AF-A0A3A6JWX8-F1
#
_cell.length_a   1.000
_cell.length_b   1.000
_cell.length_c   1.000
_cell.angle_alpha   90.00
_cell.angle_beta   90.00
_cell.angle_gamma   90.00
#
_symmetry.space_group_name_H-M   'P 1'
#
loop_
_entity.id
_entity.type
_entity.pdbx_description
1 polymer ?
#
loop_
_entity_poly.entity_id
_entity_poly.type
_entity_poly.pdbx_seq_one_letter_code
_entity_poly.pdbx_strand_id
1 'polypeptide(L)'
;MKKISGFFKAIGRYFKNFGVAFAKGDIWVKLSAVIMGAGYFARKQIVNGLIMLIVEAAFVLMCVGYAAPNLAKFGTLGTVKFEQVFDPLTMQTTTNNYDNSFQILLNSVVALFIILIFVLFYIHNIKTVYKLQQMKENGEHINTFKEDMKSLFNEKFHITLLTLPTIGVVIMNILPILILIAVAFTNYDQQHLPPNSLFTWVGFKNFASLFSNSMTVTFGYSFRKVLGWTLVWAVMATFTTFIGGILLAKAINSKTTKLPKMWRTLFIISIAVPQFVTLLLVRNFFADSGIVNTICSNIGITDLLKHAGLVGEHLTYIPFLTDPHWAKVMIILINIWVGVPYQMLIATGVLMNIPTDQIESAKIDGATNFQVFWKITMPYILFIQGPALITDFVKNINNFNVIYLLTQDVFVTQNQALANSHAKEVDLLVTWLFRLTNEYYDYKMASVIGIIVFIICAAFTLISFSRMIAGDKEEEYQ
;
A
#
# COMPACT_ATOMS: atom_id res chain seq x y z
N MET A 1 -11.24 17.92 -7.29
CA MET A 1 -11.23 18.06 -8.77
C MET A 1 -10.20 19.04 -9.33
N LYS A 2 -10.04 20.28 -8.81
CA LYS A 2 -9.04 21.26 -9.32
C LYS A 2 -7.59 20.76 -9.34
N LYS A 3 -7.14 19.99 -8.34
CA LYS A 3 -5.75 19.46 -8.28
C LYS A 3 -5.49 18.26 -9.20
N ILE A 4 -6.47 17.37 -9.40
CA ILE A 4 -6.39 16.30 -10.41
C ILE A 4 -6.30 16.93 -11.80
N SER A 5 -7.12 17.95 -12.08
CA SER A 5 -6.97 18.78 -13.29
C SER A 5 -5.60 19.43 -13.37
N GLY A 6 -5.04 19.90 -12.25
CA GLY A 6 -3.67 20.44 -12.16
C GLY A 6 -2.59 19.43 -12.54
N PHE A 7 -2.69 18.17 -12.08
CA PHE A 7 -1.78 17.09 -12.43
C PHE A 7 -1.84 16.75 -13.93
N PHE A 8 -3.03 16.54 -14.48
CA PHE A 8 -3.21 16.30 -15.91
C PHE A 8 -2.77 17.50 -16.76
N LYS A 9 -2.99 18.74 -16.28
CA LYS A 9 -2.44 19.96 -16.91
C LYS A 9 -0.92 20.02 -16.86
N ALA A 10 -0.29 19.55 -15.78
CA ALA A 10 1.16 19.49 -15.67
C ALA A 10 1.75 18.47 -16.64
N ILE A 11 1.14 17.28 -16.77
CA ILE A 11 1.48 16.29 -17.80
C ILE A 11 1.29 16.88 -19.20
N GLY A 12 0.13 17.49 -19.47
CA GLY A 12 -0.14 18.13 -20.74
C GLY A 12 0.88 19.23 -21.08
N ARG A 13 1.27 20.04 -20.09
CA ARG A 13 2.33 21.05 -20.23
C ARG A 13 3.70 20.41 -20.48
N TYR A 14 4.00 19.29 -19.82
CA TYR A 14 5.24 18.56 -20.05
C TYR A 14 5.35 18.09 -21.50
N PHE A 15 4.34 17.44 -22.06
CA PHE A 15 4.34 17.02 -23.47
C PHE A 15 4.23 18.20 -24.44
N LYS A 16 3.49 19.26 -24.10
CA LYS A 16 3.46 20.50 -24.90
C LYS A 16 4.83 21.14 -25.01
N ASN A 17 5.58 21.22 -23.91
CA ASN A 17 6.94 21.78 -23.90
C ASN A 17 7.90 20.94 -24.75
N PHE A 18 7.69 19.63 -24.83
CA PHE A 18 8.42 18.77 -25.76
C PHE A 18 8.13 19.15 -27.22
N GLY A 19 6.85 19.27 -27.58
CA GLY A 19 6.45 19.69 -28.92
C GLY A 19 6.98 21.08 -29.29
N VAL A 20 6.97 22.03 -28.35
CA VAL A 20 7.55 23.37 -28.56
C VAL A 20 9.06 23.29 -28.76
N ALA A 21 9.77 22.52 -27.93
CA ALA A 21 11.21 22.33 -28.03
C ALA A 21 11.60 21.74 -29.39
N PHE A 22 10.85 20.75 -29.88
CA PHE A 22 11.11 20.14 -31.17
C PHE A 22 10.74 21.05 -32.36
N ALA A 23 9.62 21.78 -32.27
CA ALA A 23 9.14 22.66 -33.34
C ALA A 23 10.02 23.91 -33.52
N LYS A 24 10.40 24.55 -32.41
CA LYS A 24 11.21 25.78 -32.39
C LYS A 24 12.73 25.52 -32.31
N GLY A 25 13.12 24.26 -32.13
CA GLY A 25 14.51 23.86 -32.05
C GLY A 25 15.24 24.02 -33.39
N ASP A 26 16.53 24.35 -33.30
CA ASP A 26 17.44 24.36 -34.44
C ASP A 26 17.66 22.94 -35.01
N ILE A 27 18.41 22.85 -36.11
CA ILE A 27 18.68 21.56 -36.76
C ILE A 27 19.33 20.56 -35.80
N TRP A 28 20.11 21.02 -34.83
CA TRP A 28 20.80 20.18 -33.85
C TRP A 28 19.88 19.64 -32.76
N VAL A 29 18.87 20.42 -32.32
CA VAL A 29 17.80 19.91 -31.46
C VAL A 29 17.00 18.82 -32.17
N LYS A 30 16.72 19.00 -33.47
CA LYS A 30 16.01 18.00 -34.27
C LYS A 30 16.86 16.76 -34.52
N LEU A 31 18.15 16.90 -34.78
CA LEU A 31 19.10 15.80 -34.87
C LEU A 31 19.23 15.05 -33.54
N SER A 32 19.10 15.74 -32.40
CA SER A 32 19.03 15.13 -31.07
C SER A 32 17.84 14.19 -30.86
N ALA A 33 16.86 14.18 -31.78
CA ALA A 33 15.81 13.17 -31.77
C ALA A 33 16.24 11.82 -32.38
N VAL A 34 17.28 11.81 -33.22
CA VAL A 34 17.80 10.59 -33.86
C VAL A 34 19.11 10.14 -33.22
N ILE A 35 19.93 11.10 -32.78
CA ILE A 35 21.20 10.85 -32.08
C ILE A 35 21.19 11.74 -30.85
N MET A 36 20.89 11.20 -29.68
CA MET A 36 20.64 11.98 -28.45
C MET A 36 21.76 12.97 -28.13
N GLY A 37 23.02 12.63 -28.44
CA GLY A 37 24.20 13.46 -28.23
C GLY A 37 24.41 14.65 -29.20
N ALA A 38 23.73 14.68 -30.36
CA ALA A 38 24.01 15.63 -31.45
C ALA A 38 23.95 17.11 -31.01
N GLY A 39 22.91 17.49 -30.27
CA GLY A 39 22.73 18.85 -29.79
C GLY A 39 23.72 19.27 -28.70
N TYR A 40 24.31 18.33 -27.97
CA TYR A 40 25.39 18.61 -27.02
C TYR A 40 26.71 18.88 -27.75
N PHE A 41 27.02 18.09 -28.79
CA PHE A 41 28.19 18.29 -29.62
C PHE A 41 28.19 19.67 -30.31
N ALA A 42 27.04 20.07 -30.87
CA ALA A 42 26.87 21.39 -31.50
C ALA A 42 27.10 22.58 -30.54
N ARG A 43 27.01 22.34 -29.23
CA ARG A 43 27.15 23.34 -28.16
C ARG A 43 28.42 23.12 -27.34
N LYS A 44 29.39 22.38 -27.89
CA LYS A 44 30.72 22.10 -27.30
C LYS A 44 30.69 21.31 -25.98
N GLN A 45 29.58 20.68 -25.62
CA GLN A 45 29.50 19.78 -24.46
C GLN A 45 29.81 18.33 -24.87
N ILE A 46 31.08 18.03 -25.15
CA ILE A 46 31.50 16.73 -25.70
C ILE A 46 31.18 15.56 -24.75
N VAL A 47 31.51 15.70 -23.46
CA VAL A 47 31.31 14.62 -22.48
C VAL A 47 29.83 14.26 -22.33
N ASN A 48 28.96 15.27 -22.20
CA ASN A 48 27.51 15.06 -22.12
C ASN A 48 26.97 14.41 -23.41
N GLY A 49 27.46 14.84 -24.58
CA GLY A 49 27.09 14.22 -25.85
C GLY A 49 27.48 12.75 -25.94
N LEU A 50 28.68 12.37 -25.48
CA LEU A 50 29.13 10.98 -25.42
C LEU A 50 28.30 10.14 -24.44
N ILE A 51 28.01 10.66 -23.24
CA ILE A 51 27.16 9.98 -22.26
C ILE A 51 25.79 9.68 -22.86
N MET A 52 25.16 10.68 -23.51
CA MET A 52 23.84 10.49 -24.12
C MET A 52 23.86 9.46 -25.26
N LEU A 53 24.93 9.44 -26.05
CA LEU A 53 25.11 8.44 -27.12
C LEU A 53 25.31 7.03 -26.55
N ILE A 54 26.06 6.87 -25.45
CA ILE A 54 26.22 5.59 -24.75
C ILE A 54 24.88 5.11 -24.20
N VAL A 55 24.09 6.00 -23.59
CA VAL A 55 22.76 5.68 -23.06
C VAL A 55 21.81 5.23 -24.18
N GLU A 56 21.84 5.91 -25.33
CA GLU A 56 21.07 5.54 -26.52
C GLU A 56 21.51 4.17 -27.08
N ALA A 57 22.80 3.93 -27.23
CA ALA A 57 23.32 2.64 -27.71
C ALA A 57 22.99 1.49 -26.74
N ALA A 58 23.14 1.72 -25.42
CA ALA A 58 22.77 0.74 -24.40
C ALA A 58 21.27 0.43 -24.43
N PHE A 59 20.42 1.44 -24.66
CA PHE A 59 18.99 1.24 -24.82
C PHE A 59 18.67 0.40 -26.06
N VAL A 60 19.29 0.69 -27.22
CA VAL A 60 19.10 -0.11 -28.44
C VAL A 60 19.54 -1.56 -28.23
N LEU A 61 20.69 -1.79 -27.59
CA LEU A 61 21.17 -3.13 -27.25
C LEU A 61 20.21 -3.86 -26.30
N MET A 62 19.69 -3.17 -25.29
CA MET A 62 18.68 -3.72 -24.39
C MET A 62 17.38 -4.03 -25.13
N CYS A 63 16.95 -3.18 -26.06
CA CYS A 63 15.76 -3.42 -26.87
C CYS A 63 15.90 -4.67 -27.75
N VAL A 64 17.04 -4.86 -28.42
CA VAL A 64 17.26 -6.00 -29.31
C VAL A 64 17.54 -7.28 -28.53
N GLY A 65 18.42 -7.22 -27.52
CA GLY A 65 18.89 -8.39 -26.78
C GLY A 65 17.95 -8.87 -25.66
N TYR A 66 17.15 -7.97 -25.07
CA TYR A 66 16.29 -8.28 -23.93
C TYR A 66 14.81 -8.01 -24.19
N ALA A 67 14.44 -6.80 -24.64
CA ALA A 67 13.02 -6.44 -24.76
C ALA A 67 12.31 -7.21 -25.89
N ALA A 68 12.85 -7.17 -27.12
CA ALA A 68 12.25 -7.79 -28.30
C ALA A 68 11.92 -9.29 -28.12
N PRO A 69 12.84 -10.16 -27.65
CA PRO A 69 12.53 -11.59 -27.50
C PRO A 69 11.47 -11.86 -26.42
N ASN A 70 11.46 -11.10 -25.32
CA ASN A 70 10.44 -11.26 -24.27
C ASN A 70 9.07 -10.72 -24.73
N LEU A 71 9.04 -9.53 -25.34
CA LEU A 71 7.81 -8.91 -25.83
C LEU A 71 7.17 -9.68 -26.98
N ALA A 72 7.96 -10.35 -27.83
CA ALA A 72 7.42 -11.22 -28.88
C ALA A 72 6.58 -12.38 -28.30
N LYS A 73 6.95 -12.89 -27.13
CA LYS A 73 6.23 -13.96 -26.43
C LYS A 73 5.16 -13.43 -25.45
N PHE A 74 5.10 -12.13 -25.21
CA PHE A 74 4.20 -11.54 -24.21
C PHE A 74 2.72 -11.83 -24.51
N GLY A 75 2.33 -11.86 -25.78
CA GLY A 75 0.94 -12.12 -26.18
C GLY A 75 0.47 -13.55 -25.92
N THR A 76 1.37 -14.54 -25.99
CA THR A 76 1.03 -15.96 -25.76
C THR A 76 1.41 -16.45 -24.37
N LEU A 77 2.37 -15.76 -23.72
CA LEU A 77 3.00 -16.17 -22.46
C LEU A 77 3.68 -17.53 -22.54
N GLY A 78 4.22 -17.84 -23.73
CA GLY A 78 4.88 -19.11 -24.03
C GLY A 78 3.98 -20.09 -24.77
N THR A 79 4.62 -21.01 -25.49
CA THR A 79 3.96 -22.06 -26.27
C THR A 79 4.55 -23.44 -26.00
N VAL A 80 5.82 -23.52 -25.56
CA VAL A 80 6.51 -24.79 -25.29
C VAL A 80 6.40 -25.13 -23.81
N LYS A 81 5.71 -26.23 -23.50
CA LYS A 81 5.58 -26.72 -22.10
C LYS A 81 6.86 -27.42 -21.64
N PHE A 82 7.07 -27.42 -20.34
CA PHE A 82 8.16 -28.16 -19.70
C PHE A 82 7.97 -29.66 -19.84
N GLU A 83 9.00 -30.34 -20.37
CA GLU A 83 9.04 -31.79 -20.50
C GLU A 83 10.43 -32.32 -20.08
N GLN A 84 10.43 -33.42 -19.34
CA GLN A 84 11.65 -34.14 -18.96
C GLN A 84 11.70 -35.47 -19.71
N VAL A 85 12.80 -35.71 -20.41
CA VAL A 85 13.05 -36.96 -21.13
C VAL A 85 14.24 -37.65 -20.47
N PHE A 86 13.99 -38.84 -19.92
CA PHE A 86 15.05 -39.70 -19.40
C PHE A 86 15.73 -40.40 -20.57
N ASP A 87 17.05 -40.20 -20.70
CA ASP A 87 17.86 -40.90 -21.69
C ASP A 87 18.47 -42.16 -21.05
N PRO A 88 18.02 -43.36 -21.44
CA PRO A 88 18.50 -44.62 -20.87
C PRO A 88 19.95 -44.96 -21.27
N LEU A 89 20.53 -44.29 -22.27
CA LEU A 89 21.92 -44.52 -22.69
C LEU A 89 22.92 -43.68 -21.87
N THR A 90 22.53 -42.46 -21.51
CA THR A 90 23.37 -41.56 -20.71
C THR A 90 23.05 -41.61 -19.23
N MET A 91 21.95 -42.28 -18.83
CA MET A 91 21.42 -42.32 -17.46
C MET A 91 21.15 -40.90 -16.92
N GLN A 92 20.86 -39.95 -17.81
CA GLN A 92 20.63 -38.55 -17.50
C GLN A 92 19.22 -38.15 -17.93
N THR A 93 18.57 -37.34 -17.09
CA THR A 93 17.32 -36.68 -17.44
C THR A 93 17.66 -35.36 -18.13
N THR A 94 17.32 -35.26 -19.41
CA THR A 94 17.45 -34.00 -20.15
C THR A 94 16.10 -33.28 -20.20
N THR A 95 16.13 -31.96 -20.17
CA THR A 95 14.92 -31.12 -20.24
C THR A 95 14.85 -30.45 -21.60
N ASN A 96 13.65 -30.30 -22.15
CA ASN A 96 13.47 -29.57 -23.41
C ASN A 96 13.75 -28.06 -23.25
N ASN A 97 13.81 -27.32 -24.36
CA ASN A 97 13.88 -25.85 -24.33
C ASN A 97 12.47 -25.28 -24.13
N TYR A 98 12.02 -25.23 -22.88
CA TYR A 98 10.67 -24.83 -22.50
C TYR A 98 10.51 -23.33 -22.26
N ASP A 99 9.27 -22.85 -22.31
CA ASP A 99 8.90 -21.51 -21.92
C ASP A 99 8.49 -21.45 -20.44
N ASN A 100 8.77 -20.33 -19.79
CA ASN A 100 8.26 -20.04 -18.45
C ASN A 100 7.35 -18.80 -18.53
N SER A 101 6.03 -19.01 -18.45
CA SER A 101 5.03 -17.93 -18.56
C SER A 101 5.26 -16.79 -17.56
N PHE A 102 5.65 -17.11 -16.32
CA PHE A 102 5.90 -16.08 -15.30
C PHE A 102 7.14 -15.26 -15.63
N GLN A 103 8.22 -15.91 -16.06
CA GLN A 103 9.45 -15.22 -16.45
C GLN A 103 9.24 -14.35 -17.69
N ILE A 104 8.47 -14.83 -18.68
CA ILE A 104 8.09 -14.05 -19.87
C ILE A 104 7.27 -12.82 -19.46
N LEU A 105 6.26 -13.00 -18.61
CA LEU A 105 5.43 -11.90 -18.09
C LEU A 105 6.29 -10.87 -17.35
N LEU A 106 7.10 -11.34 -16.39
CA LEU A 106 7.99 -10.52 -15.58
C LEU A 106 8.95 -9.69 -16.45
N ASN A 107 9.70 -10.36 -17.33
CA ASN A 107 10.69 -9.70 -18.19
C ASN A 107 10.03 -8.73 -19.16
N SER A 108 8.85 -9.06 -19.68
CA SER A 108 8.10 -8.17 -20.58
C SER A 108 7.63 -6.91 -19.86
N VAL A 109 7.10 -7.04 -18.64
CA VAL A 109 6.68 -5.88 -17.83
C VAL A 109 7.89 -5.02 -17.45
N VAL A 110 9.01 -5.64 -17.07
CA VAL A 110 10.28 -4.93 -16.82
C VAL A 110 10.75 -4.20 -18.06
N ALA A 111 10.74 -4.85 -19.23
CA ALA A 111 11.13 -4.23 -20.50
C ALA A 111 10.24 -3.03 -20.84
N LEU A 112 8.91 -3.16 -20.73
CA LEU A 112 7.97 -2.04 -20.96
C LEU A 112 8.22 -0.89 -19.97
N PHE A 113 8.53 -1.20 -18.72
CA PHE A 113 8.83 -0.20 -17.70
C PHE A 113 10.14 0.55 -17.99
N ILE A 114 11.20 -0.16 -18.39
CA ILE A 114 12.47 0.46 -18.81
C ILE A 114 12.27 1.31 -20.08
N ILE A 115 11.50 0.82 -21.05
CA ILE A 115 11.13 1.59 -22.26
C ILE A 115 10.40 2.88 -21.87
N LEU A 116 9.43 2.80 -20.94
CA LEU A 116 8.72 3.99 -20.46
C LEU A 116 9.67 5.00 -19.79
N ILE A 117 10.57 4.54 -18.92
CA ILE A 117 11.58 5.40 -18.29
C ILE A 117 12.48 6.05 -19.35
N PHE A 118 12.92 5.27 -20.34
CA PHE A 118 13.75 5.78 -21.43
C PHE A 118 13.00 6.82 -22.26
N VAL A 119 11.72 6.62 -22.60
CA VAL A 119 10.90 7.60 -23.31
C VAL A 119 10.79 8.91 -22.52
N LEU A 120 10.57 8.84 -21.20
CA LEU A 120 10.54 10.03 -20.34
C LEU A 120 11.90 10.72 -20.28
N PHE A 121 12.99 9.96 -20.20
CA PHE A 121 14.36 10.48 -20.21
C PHE A 121 14.72 11.11 -21.57
N TYR A 122 14.31 10.49 -22.68
CA TYR A 122 14.47 10.99 -24.03
C TYR A 122 13.73 12.31 -24.25
N ILE A 123 12.48 12.40 -23.79
CA ILE A 123 11.70 13.65 -23.82
C ILE A 123 12.40 14.74 -22.99
N HIS A 124 12.95 14.39 -21.83
CA HIS A 124 13.72 15.30 -21.01
C HIS A 124 15.00 15.77 -21.72
N ASN A 125 15.71 14.86 -22.39
CA ASN A 125 16.92 15.16 -23.17
C ASN A 125 16.66 16.23 -24.23
N ILE A 126 15.63 16.07 -25.07
CA ILE A 126 15.30 17.05 -26.12
C ILE A 126 14.98 18.44 -25.53
N LYS A 127 14.26 18.49 -24.40
CA LYS A 127 13.98 19.76 -23.71
C LYS A 127 15.26 20.41 -23.18
N THR A 128 16.18 19.62 -22.63
CA THR A 128 17.46 20.11 -22.12
C THR A 128 18.32 20.67 -23.25
N VAL A 129 18.40 19.98 -24.39
CA VAL A 129 19.12 20.47 -25.58
C VAL A 129 18.50 21.77 -26.11
N TYR A 130 17.17 21.88 -26.15
CA TYR A 130 16.50 23.13 -26.53
C TYR A 130 16.76 24.26 -25.54
N LYS A 131 16.80 23.97 -24.24
CA LYS A 131 17.19 24.97 -23.23
C LYS A 131 18.63 25.45 -23.46
N LEU A 132 19.56 24.56 -23.79
CA LEU A 132 20.93 24.93 -24.15
C LEU A 132 20.99 25.78 -25.42
N GLN A 133 20.06 25.62 -26.36
CA GLN A 133 19.91 26.53 -27.51
C GLN A 133 19.55 27.94 -27.05
N GLN A 134 18.50 28.07 -26.24
CA GLN A 134 18.03 29.36 -25.76
C GLN A 134 19.10 30.09 -24.95
N MET A 135 19.84 29.36 -24.10
CA MET A 135 20.97 29.91 -23.36
C MET A 135 22.04 30.47 -24.30
N LYS A 136 22.39 29.74 -25.36
CA LYS A 136 23.35 30.20 -26.38
C LYS A 136 22.87 31.45 -27.12
N GLU A 137 21.60 31.49 -27.51
CA GLU A 137 20.97 32.61 -28.23
C GLU A 137 20.89 33.87 -27.35
N ASN A 138 20.64 33.69 -26.05
CA ASN A 138 20.60 34.78 -25.07
C ASN A 138 21.99 35.25 -24.61
N GLY A 139 23.07 34.61 -25.08
CA GLY A 139 24.44 34.90 -24.63
C GLY A 139 24.72 34.44 -23.18
N GLU A 140 23.91 33.54 -22.63
CA GLU A 140 24.11 32.96 -21.31
C GLU A 140 25.26 31.93 -21.33
N HIS A 141 25.97 31.81 -20.20
CA HIS A 141 27.06 30.84 -20.05
C HIS A 141 26.52 29.41 -20.10
N ILE A 142 27.10 28.59 -20.99
CA ILE A 142 26.83 27.15 -21.04
C ILE A 142 27.85 26.45 -20.16
N ASN A 143 27.36 25.85 -19.08
CA ASN A 143 28.21 25.11 -18.15
C ASN A 143 29.06 24.06 -18.87
N THR A 144 30.30 23.89 -18.44
CA THR A 144 31.13 22.74 -18.82
C THR A 144 30.77 21.51 -17.98
N PHE A 145 31.16 20.31 -18.42
CA PHE A 145 30.92 19.08 -17.64
C PHE A 145 31.47 19.16 -16.21
N LYS A 146 32.64 19.80 -16.04
CA LYS A 146 33.26 20.00 -14.73
C LYS A 146 32.43 20.95 -13.85
N GLU A 147 31.86 21.99 -14.44
CA GLU A 147 30.97 22.93 -13.75
C GLU A 147 29.64 22.27 -13.37
N ASP A 148 29.05 21.48 -14.27
CA ASP A 148 27.84 20.70 -13.98
C ASP A 148 28.08 19.72 -12.84
N MET A 149 29.22 19.02 -12.85
CA MET A 149 29.59 18.11 -11.76
C MET A 149 29.79 18.87 -10.44
N LYS A 150 30.50 20.00 -10.47
CA LYS A 150 30.67 20.85 -9.28
C LYS A 150 29.34 21.37 -8.75
N SER A 151 28.40 21.76 -9.62
CA SER A 151 27.05 22.18 -9.22
C SER A 151 26.27 21.03 -8.58
N LEU A 152 26.39 19.81 -9.11
CA LEU A 152 25.75 18.62 -8.53
C LEU A 152 26.28 18.24 -7.14
N PHE A 153 27.56 18.48 -6.86
CA PHE A 153 28.15 18.21 -5.55
C PHE A 153 28.05 19.35 -4.54
N ASN A 154 27.91 20.60 -5.00
CA ASN A 154 27.81 21.77 -4.10
C ASN A 154 26.37 22.30 -4.00
N GLU A 155 25.86 22.92 -5.08
CA GLU A 155 24.58 23.63 -5.09
C GLU A 155 23.38 22.67 -5.05
N LYS A 156 23.50 21.54 -5.76
CA LYS A 156 22.44 20.54 -5.95
C LYS A 156 22.77 19.22 -5.24
N PHE A 157 23.56 19.29 -4.18
CA PHE A 157 23.94 18.11 -3.39
C PHE A 157 22.72 17.28 -2.95
N HIS A 158 21.64 17.96 -2.54
CA HIS A 158 20.38 17.31 -2.17
C HIS A 158 19.77 16.48 -3.30
N ILE A 159 19.89 16.92 -4.56
CA ILE A 159 19.41 16.17 -5.74
C ILE A 159 20.29 14.93 -5.92
N THR A 160 21.61 15.09 -5.93
CA THR A 160 22.56 13.99 -6.11
C THR A 160 22.37 12.91 -5.04
N LEU A 161 22.27 13.31 -3.77
CA LEU A 161 22.08 12.40 -2.64
C LEU A 161 20.74 11.65 -2.70
N LEU A 162 19.66 12.33 -3.07
CA LEU A 162 18.32 11.73 -3.07
C LEU A 162 17.97 10.97 -4.35
N THR A 163 18.68 11.18 -5.46
CA THR A 163 18.34 10.56 -6.75
C THR A 163 18.36 9.03 -6.68
N LEU A 164 19.45 8.43 -6.16
CA LEU A 164 19.58 6.97 -6.10
C LEU A 164 18.53 6.31 -5.18
N PRO A 165 18.35 6.75 -3.91
CA PRO A 165 17.29 6.21 -3.06
C PRO A 165 15.89 6.40 -3.65
N THR A 166 15.61 7.55 -4.26
CA THR A 166 14.28 7.83 -4.84
C THR A 166 13.99 6.92 -6.02
N ILE A 167 14.96 6.70 -6.91
CA ILE A 167 14.82 5.75 -8.02
C ILE A 167 14.57 4.34 -7.46
N GLY A 168 15.36 3.91 -6.47
CA GLY A 168 15.17 2.60 -5.81
C GLY A 168 13.76 2.43 -5.25
N VAL A 169 13.25 3.43 -4.52
CA VAL A 169 11.90 3.42 -3.96
C VAL A 169 10.84 3.37 -5.05
N VAL A 170 10.98 4.16 -6.11
CA VAL A 170 10.01 4.19 -7.22
C VAL A 170 9.97 2.86 -7.95
N ILE A 171 11.12 2.28 -8.28
CA ILE A 171 11.19 0.99 -8.98
C ILE A 171 10.61 -0.12 -8.12
N MET A 172 11.03 -0.23 -6.85
CA MET A 172 10.59 -1.29 -5.94
C MET A 172 9.11 -1.22 -5.58
N ASN A 173 8.46 -0.06 -5.73
CA ASN A 173 7.02 0.07 -5.50
C ASN A 173 6.19 -0.08 -6.79
N ILE A 174 6.59 0.56 -7.88
CA ILE A 174 5.78 0.58 -9.11
C ILE A 174 5.87 -0.74 -9.85
N LEU A 175 7.06 -1.34 -9.95
CA LEU A 175 7.26 -2.54 -10.76
C LEU A 175 6.44 -3.74 -10.25
N PRO A 176 6.43 -4.08 -8.94
CA PRO A 176 5.57 -5.16 -8.44
C PRO A 176 4.08 -4.89 -8.64
N ILE A 177 3.64 -3.63 -8.57
CA ILE A 177 2.24 -3.26 -8.84
C ILE A 177 1.88 -3.55 -10.30
N LEU A 178 2.76 -3.22 -11.26
CA LEU A 178 2.52 -3.52 -12.67
C LEU A 178 2.45 -5.03 -12.94
N ILE A 179 3.31 -5.82 -12.29
CA ILE A 179 3.31 -7.28 -12.39
C ILE A 179 2.01 -7.85 -11.80
N LEU A 180 1.62 -7.40 -10.61
CA LEU A 180 0.35 -7.79 -9.97
C LEU A 180 -0.84 -7.45 -10.87
N ILE A 181 -0.86 -6.26 -11.47
CA ILE A 181 -1.88 -5.88 -12.45
C ILE A 181 -1.90 -6.86 -13.61
N ALA A 182 -0.74 -7.19 -14.21
CA ALA A 182 -0.66 -8.12 -15.32
C ALA A 182 -1.17 -9.53 -14.95
N VAL A 183 -0.77 -10.05 -13.78
CA VAL A 183 -1.23 -11.35 -13.26
C VAL A 183 -2.75 -11.41 -13.07
N ALA A 184 -3.40 -10.30 -12.68
CA ALA A 184 -4.86 -10.25 -12.55
C ALA A 184 -5.61 -10.54 -13.86
N PHE A 185 -4.97 -10.39 -15.02
CA PHE A 185 -5.54 -10.68 -16.35
C PHE A 185 -5.15 -12.05 -16.91
N THR A 186 -4.49 -12.91 -16.13
CA THR A 186 -4.09 -14.28 -16.55
C THR A 186 -4.83 -15.36 -15.76
N ASN A 187 -4.71 -16.63 -16.16
CA ASN A 187 -5.16 -17.78 -15.35
C ASN A 187 -4.08 -18.32 -14.41
N TYR A 188 -3.14 -17.49 -13.94
CA TYR A 188 -2.06 -17.95 -13.06
C TYR A 188 -2.60 -18.39 -11.70
N ASP A 189 -2.61 -19.71 -11.48
CA ASP A 189 -3.08 -20.37 -10.26
C ASP A 189 -2.30 -21.67 -10.01
N GLN A 190 -2.72 -22.45 -9.02
CA GLN A 190 -2.11 -23.74 -8.66
C GLN A 190 -2.04 -24.75 -9.82
N GLN A 191 -2.99 -24.72 -10.77
CA GLN A 191 -3.03 -25.63 -11.92
C GLN A 191 -2.11 -25.17 -13.05
N HIS A 192 -1.71 -23.91 -13.04
CA HIS A 192 -0.88 -23.28 -14.06
C HIS A 192 0.43 -22.73 -13.47
N LEU A 193 1.08 -23.52 -12.61
CA LEU A 193 2.37 -23.17 -12.00
C LEU A 193 3.54 -23.41 -12.98
N PRO A 194 4.26 -22.36 -13.42
CA PRO A 194 5.45 -22.55 -14.23
C PRO A 194 6.61 -23.12 -13.40
N PRO A 195 7.55 -23.87 -14.02
CA PRO A 195 7.61 -24.15 -15.45
C PRO A 195 6.70 -25.31 -15.91
N ASN A 196 6.18 -26.10 -14.97
CA ASN A 196 5.44 -27.35 -15.27
C ASN A 196 4.19 -27.12 -16.13
N SER A 197 3.53 -25.97 -15.95
CA SER A 197 2.35 -25.59 -16.73
C SER A 197 2.46 -24.13 -17.15
N LEU A 198 1.98 -23.83 -18.34
CA LEU A 198 1.90 -22.47 -18.87
C LEU A 198 0.57 -21.82 -18.48
N PHE A 199 0.58 -20.52 -18.22
CA PHE A 199 -0.62 -19.72 -18.08
C PHE A 199 -0.78 -18.75 -19.25
N THR A 200 -2.01 -18.32 -19.50
CA THR A 200 -2.42 -17.50 -20.64
C THR A 200 -3.26 -16.31 -20.18
N TRP A 201 -3.44 -15.34 -21.06
CA TRP A 201 -4.33 -14.20 -20.82
C TRP A 201 -5.80 -14.64 -20.85
N VAL A 202 -6.54 -14.21 -19.83
CA VAL A 202 -8.00 -14.43 -19.72
C VAL A 202 -8.80 -13.14 -19.80
N GLY A 203 -8.12 -11.98 -19.94
CA GLY A 203 -8.75 -10.68 -19.98
C GLY A 203 -9.51 -10.39 -18.67
N PHE A 204 -10.74 -9.91 -18.77
CA PHE A 204 -11.53 -9.49 -17.61
C PHE A 204 -12.28 -10.62 -16.88
N LYS A 205 -12.06 -11.89 -17.23
CA LYS A 205 -12.79 -13.02 -16.64
C LYS A 205 -12.64 -13.10 -15.12
N ASN A 206 -11.45 -12.83 -14.58
CA ASN A 206 -11.23 -12.87 -13.12
C ASN A 206 -12.00 -11.75 -12.39
N PHE A 207 -12.03 -10.55 -12.96
CA PHE A 207 -12.84 -9.44 -12.43
C PHE A 207 -14.33 -9.78 -12.47
N ALA A 208 -14.82 -10.33 -13.58
CA ALA A 208 -16.21 -10.78 -13.69
C ALA A 208 -16.56 -11.86 -12.65
N SER A 209 -15.64 -12.78 -12.36
CA SER A 209 -15.79 -13.80 -11.33
C SER A 209 -15.94 -13.20 -9.92
N LEU A 210 -15.14 -12.17 -9.59
CA LEU A 210 -15.22 -11.48 -8.30
C LEU A 210 -16.58 -10.77 -8.08
N PHE A 211 -17.22 -10.28 -9.15
CA PHE A 211 -18.51 -9.58 -9.06
C PHE A 211 -19.71 -10.45 -9.47
N SER A 212 -19.49 -11.73 -9.79
CA SER A 212 -20.55 -12.65 -10.16
C SER A 212 -21.43 -13.03 -8.97
N ASN A 213 -22.72 -13.20 -9.23
CA ASN A 213 -23.71 -13.72 -8.27
C ASN A 213 -24.11 -15.18 -8.58
N SER A 214 -23.34 -15.89 -9.43
CA SER A 214 -23.66 -17.28 -9.75
C SER A 214 -23.52 -18.19 -8.53
N MET A 215 -24.46 -19.13 -8.36
CA MET A 215 -24.41 -20.17 -7.32
C MET A 215 -23.11 -20.99 -7.38
N THR A 216 -22.52 -21.12 -8.57
CA THR A 216 -21.26 -21.85 -8.81
C THR A 216 -20.01 -21.01 -8.56
N VAL A 217 -20.11 -19.68 -8.48
CA VAL A 217 -18.96 -18.78 -8.30
C VAL A 217 -19.10 -18.09 -6.94
N THR A 218 -18.49 -18.68 -5.92
CA THR A 218 -18.62 -18.20 -4.52
C THR A 218 -17.82 -16.94 -4.23
N PHE A 219 -16.87 -16.56 -5.10
CA PHE A 219 -16.02 -15.38 -4.91
C PHE A 219 -16.79 -14.07 -4.72
N GLY A 220 -17.90 -13.84 -5.43
CA GLY A 220 -18.69 -12.61 -5.26
C GLY A 220 -19.51 -12.54 -3.98
N TYR A 221 -19.92 -13.68 -3.42
CA TYR A 221 -20.50 -13.73 -2.08
C TYR A 221 -19.43 -13.40 -1.03
N SER A 222 -18.29 -14.09 -1.10
CA SER A 222 -17.18 -13.94 -0.15
C SER A 222 -16.58 -12.55 -0.19
N PHE A 223 -16.37 -11.98 -1.38
CA PHE A 223 -15.87 -10.62 -1.56
C PHE A 223 -16.76 -9.59 -0.86
N ARG A 224 -18.09 -9.66 -1.01
CA ARG A 224 -19.01 -8.72 -0.33
C ARG A 224 -18.97 -8.87 1.18
N LYS A 225 -18.92 -10.10 1.69
CA LYS A 225 -18.84 -10.38 3.14
C LYS A 225 -17.52 -9.90 3.75
N VAL A 226 -16.40 -10.21 3.11
CA VAL A 226 -15.05 -9.81 3.53
C VAL A 226 -14.86 -8.30 3.39
N LEU A 227 -15.32 -7.67 2.29
CA LEU A 227 -15.30 -6.22 2.11
C LEU A 227 -16.14 -5.53 3.20
N GLY A 228 -17.36 -6.01 3.45
CA GLY A 228 -18.24 -5.46 4.47
C GLY A 228 -17.58 -5.51 5.86
N TRP A 229 -17.00 -6.66 6.23
CA TRP A 229 -16.24 -6.77 7.47
C TRP A 229 -14.99 -5.87 7.47
N THR A 230 -14.25 -5.79 6.37
CA THR A 230 -13.06 -4.94 6.25
C THR A 230 -13.38 -3.47 6.52
N LEU A 231 -14.50 -2.97 5.99
CA LEU A 231 -14.95 -1.60 6.20
C LEU A 231 -15.43 -1.38 7.64
N VAL A 232 -16.23 -2.29 8.19
CA VAL A 232 -16.67 -2.23 9.60
C VAL A 232 -15.47 -2.25 10.53
N TRP A 233 -14.54 -3.17 10.30
CA TRP A 233 -13.26 -3.25 11.01
C TRP A 233 -12.49 -1.94 10.93
N ALA A 234 -12.26 -1.40 9.73
CA ALA A 234 -11.45 -0.20 9.56
C ALA A 234 -12.08 1.00 10.29
N VAL A 235 -13.40 1.15 10.24
CA VAL A 235 -14.13 2.18 10.98
C VAL A 235 -14.00 1.95 12.48
N MET A 236 -14.33 0.75 12.97
CA MET A 236 -14.32 0.43 14.40
C MET A 236 -12.92 0.55 14.98
N ALA A 237 -11.91 -0.06 14.37
CA ALA A 237 -10.52 -0.02 14.80
C ALA A 237 -9.99 1.42 14.88
N THR A 238 -10.29 2.24 13.86
CA THR A 238 -9.84 3.64 13.83
C THR A 238 -10.58 4.47 14.87
N PHE A 239 -11.91 4.38 14.91
CA PHE A 239 -12.74 5.17 15.81
C PHE A 239 -12.47 4.84 17.28
N THR A 240 -12.45 3.56 17.65
CA THR A 240 -12.29 3.16 19.06
C THR A 240 -10.89 3.44 19.58
N THR A 241 -9.84 3.25 18.77
CA THR A 241 -8.47 3.57 19.19
C THR A 241 -8.23 5.07 19.27
N PHE A 242 -8.77 5.85 18.32
CA PHE A 242 -8.67 7.31 18.34
C PHE A 242 -9.39 7.93 19.55
N ILE A 243 -10.67 7.60 19.75
CA ILE A 243 -11.44 8.11 20.90
C ILE A 243 -10.86 7.59 22.21
N GLY A 244 -10.53 6.29 22.29
CA GLY A 244 -9.90 5.72 23.48
C GLY A 244 -8.56 6.37 23.80
N GLY A 245 -7.75 6.66 22.79
CA GLY A 245 -6.47 7.37 22.94
C GLY A 245 -6.64 8.78 23.47
N ILE A 246 -7.59 9.55 22.92
CA ILE A 246 -7.89 10.91 23.40
C ILE A 246 -8.40 10.91 24.84
N LEU A 247 -9.35 10.01 25.15
CA LEU A 247 -9.91 9.90 26.49
C LEU A 247 -8.83 9.51 27.50
N LEU A 248 -7.96 8.57 27.15
CA LEU A 248 -6.86 8.13 28.00
C LEU A 248 -5.80 9.24 28.17
N ALA A 249 -5.47 9.95 27.09
CA ALA A 249 -4.56 11.09 27.14
C ALA A 249 -5.10 12.20 28.06
N LYS A 250 -6.39 12.54 27.93
CA LYS A 250 -7.05 13.52 28.80
C LYS A 250 -7.09 13.06 30.25
N ALA A 251 -7.36 11.78 30.50
CA ALA A 251 -7.37 11.21 31.85
C ALA A 251 -5.97 11.30 32.48
N ILE A 252 -4.91 10.94 31.78
CA ILE A 252 -3.53 10.98 32.30
C ILE A 252 -3.06 12.42 32.52
N ASN A 253 -3.39 13.34 31.63
CA ASN A 253 -2.95 14.74 31.72
C ASN A 253 -3.88 15.62 32.59
N SER A 254 -4.93 15.06 33.18
CA SER A 254 -5.80 15.80 34.11
C SER A 254 -5.05 16.24 35.36
N LYS A 255 -5.30 17.47 35.83
CA LYS A 255 -4.74 18.00 37.10
C LYS A 255 -5.12 17.13 38.32
N THR A 256 -6.18 16.33 38.22
CA THR A 256 -6.66 15.44 39.29
C THR A 256 -5.93 14.10 39.36
N THR A 257 -5.17 13.75 38.33
CA THR A 257 -4.58 12.41 38.21
C THR A 257 -3.31 12.31 39.03
N LYS A 258 -3.29 11.36 39.97
CA LYS A 258 -2.12 11.06 40.78
C LYS A 258 -1.15 10.18 39.98
N LEU A 259 0.16 10.47 40.09
CA LEU A 259 1.24 9.73 39.43
C LEU A 259 1.04 9.59 37.90
N PRO A 260 0.79 10.69 37.15
CA PRO A 260 0.52 10.61 35.71
C PRO A 260 1.68 9.97 34.92
N LYS A 261 2.91 10.13 35.39
CA LYS A 261 4.11 9.49 34.82
C LYS A 261 4.02 7.96 34.90
N MET A 262 3.56 7.39 36.01
CA MET A 262 3.42 5.94 36.19
C MET A 262 2.41 5.37 35.20
N TRP A 263 1.21 5.97 35.13
CA TRP A 263 0.16 5.55 34.20
C TRP A 263 0.63 5.63 32.76
N ARG A 264 1.28 6.73 32.36
CA ARG A 264 1.86 6.89 31.03
C ARG A 264 2.86 5.77 30.72
N THR A 265 3.76 5.45 31.65
CA THR A 265 4.73 4.35 31.47
C THR A 265 4.05 2.99 31.32
N LEU A 266 3.04 2.67 32.15
CA LEU A 266 2.32 1.40 32.08
C LEU A 266 1.65 1.19 30.72
N PHE A 267 0.98 2.21 30.18
CA PHE A 267 0.36 2.12 28.86
C PHE A 267 1.39 2.10 27.74
N ILE A 268 2.49 2.84 27.83
CA ILE A 268 3.56 2.80 26.82
C ILE A 268 4.26 1.44 26.78
N ILE A 269 4.40 0.75 27.91
CA ILE A 269 5.01 -0.60 27.93
C ILE A 269 4.27 -1.57 27.01
N SER A 270 2.94 -1.46 26.89
CA SER A 270 2.15 -2.33 26.01
C SER A 270 2.52 -2.19 24.52
N ILE A 271 3.05 -1.04 24.10
CA ILE A 271 3.53 -0.80 22.73
C ILE A 271 5.04 -1.00 22.57
N ALA A 272 5.77 -1.06 23.69
CA ALA A 272 7.21 -1.35 23.70
C ALA A 272 7.49 -2.83 23.40
N VAL A 273 6.58 -3.73 23.79
CA VAL A 273 6.63 -5.15 23.40
C VAL A 273 6.29 -5.29 21.91
N PRO A 274 7.08 -6.03 21.11
CA PRO A 274 6.76 -6.26 19.71
C PRO A 274 5.36 -6.82 19.51
N GLN A 275 4.59 -6.18 18.63
CA GLN A 275 3.18 -6.48 18.44
C GLN A 275 2.90 -7.96 18.14
N PHE A 276 3.77 -8.63 17.38
CA PHE A 276 3.55 -10.03 17.04
C PHE A 276 3.62 -10.97 18.25
N VAL A 277 4.54 -10.72 19.20
CA VAL A 277 4.67 -11.50 20.44
C VAL A 277 3.39 -11.35 21.27
N THR A 278 2.97 -10.10 21.41
CA THR A 278 1.76 -9.73 22.15
C THR A 278 0.51 -10.42 21.58
N LEU A 279 0.31 -10.38 20.26
CA LEU A 279 -0.87 -10.97 19.62
C LEU A 279 -0.88 -12.50 19.71
N LEU A 280 0.27 -13.16 19.51
CA LEU A 280 0.37 -14.62 19.63
C LEU A 280 0.13 -15.10 21.06
N LEU A 281 0.62 -14.37 22.07
CA LEU A 281 0.36 -14.68 23.47
C LEU A 281 -1.12 -14.53 23.80
N VAL A 282 -1.73 -13.42 23.39
CA VAL A 282 -3.16 -13.16 23.60
C VAL A 282 -4.03 -14.19 22.89
N ARG A 283 -3.67 -14.62 21.67
CA ARG A 283 -4.35 -15.74 21.00
C ARG A 283 -4.39 -16.99 21.88
N ASN A 284 -3.28 -17.36 22.50
CA ASN A 284 -3.23 -18.53 23.39
C ASN A 284 -4.03 -18.33 24.68
N PHE A 285 -4.07 -17.11 25.23
CA PHE A 285 -4.87 -16.80 26.41
C PHE A 285 -6.38 -16.93 26.15
N PHE A 286 -6.83 -16.51 24.97
CA PHE A 286 -8.23 -16.54 24.54
C PHE A 286 -8.58 -17.76 23.68
N ALA A 287 -7.69 -18.76 23.59
CA ALA A 287 -8.02 -20.04 22.99
C ALA A 287 -9.13 -20.75 23.80
N ASP A 288 -9.79 -21.74 23.21
CA ASP A 288 -10.89 -22.47 23.85
C ASP A 288 -10.45 -23.12 25.19
N SER A 289 -9.22 -23.65 25.24
CA SER A 289 -8.57 -24.18 26.45
C SER A 289 -7.65 -23.18 27.16
N GLY A 290 -7.70 -21.90 26.77
CA GLY A 290 -6.85 -20.84 27.29
C GLY A 290 -7.19 -20.43 28.72
N ILE A 291 -6.24 -19.77 29.38
CA ILE A 291 -6.37 -19.33 30.77
C ILE A 291 -7.58 -18.43 31.01
N VAL A 292 -8.00 -17.63 30.02
CA VAL A 292 -9.16 -16.74 30.16
C VAL A 292 -10.44 -17.56 30.31
N ASN A 293 -10.60 -18.64 29.54
CA ASN A 293 -11.76 -19.52 29.67
C ASN A 293 -11.79 -20.23 31.04
N THR A 294 -10.63 -20.65 31.56
CA THR A 294 -10.53 -21.19 32.92
C THR A 294 -10.96 -20.16 33.98
N ILE A 295 -10.51 -18.91 33.86
CA ILE A 295 -10.91 -17.83 34.77
C ILE A 295 -12.42 -17.58 34.66
N CYS A 296 -12.96 -17.41 33.44
CA CYS A 296 -14.38 -17.19 33.19
C CYS A 296 -15.27 -18.32 33.74
N SER A 297 -14.83 -19.57 33.62
CA SER A 297 -15.53 -20.72 34.20
C SER A 297 -15.50 -20.66 35.73
N ASN A 298 -14.34 -20.40 36.34
CA ASN A 298 -14.20 -20.39 37.81
C ASN A 298 -15.01 -19.29 38.50
N ILE A 299 -15.18 -18.13 37.85
CA ILE A 299 -15.98 -17.02 38.38
C ILE A 299 -17.45 -17.05 37.92
N GLY A 300 -17.87 -18.11 37.22
CA GLY A 300 -19.27 -18.32 36.79
C GLY A 300 -19.73 -17.46 35.61
N ILE A 301 -18.82 -16.75 34.92
CA ILE A 301 -19.18 -15.96 33.72
C ILE A 301 -19.65 -16.87 32.59
N THR A 302 -18.99 -18.02 32.39
CA THR A 302 -19.38 -18.96 31.34
C THR A 302 -20.82 -19.43 31.53
N ASP A 303 -21.20 -19.78 32.76
CA ASP A 303 -22.57 -20.21 33.09
C ASP A 303 -23.58 -19.07 32.97
N LEU A 304 -23.21 -17.84 33.36
CA LEU A 304 -24.04 -16.66 33.15
C LEU A 304 -24.31 -16.44 31.65
N LEU A 305 -23.29 -16.53 30.81
CA LEU A 305 -23.43 -16.34 29.36
C LEU A 305 -24.23 -17.45 28.69
N LYS A 306 -24.17 -18.68 29.22
CA LYS A 306 -25.06 -19.78 28.80
C LYS A 306 -26.51 -19.47 29.14
N HIS A 307 -26.81 -19.08 30.38
CA HIS A 307 -28.18 -18.72 30.77
C HIS A 307 -28.73 -17.53 29.98
N ALA A 308 -27.87 -16.60 29.56
CA ALA A 308 -28.23 -15.49 28.68
C ALA A 308 -28.41 -15.91 27.20
N GLY A 309 -28.15 -17.17 26.84
CA GLY A 309 -28.22 -17.68 25.48
C GLY A 309 -27.12 -17.18 24.53
N LEU A 310 -26.05 -16.58 25.07
CA LEU A 310 -24.93 -16.03 24.29
C LEU A 310 -23.82 -17.07 24.03
N VAL A 311 -23.82 -18.16 24.79
CA VAL A 311 -22.94 -19.32 24.62
C VAL A 311 -23.83 -20.55 24.53
N GLY A 312 -23.56 -21.44 23.58
CA GLY A 312 -24.34 -22.67 23.42
C GLY A 312 -24.29 -23.53 24.68
N GLU A 313 -25.44 -24.07 25.10
CA GLU A 313 -25.54 -24.87 26.34
C GLU A 313 -24.58 -26.07 26.37
N HIS A 314 -24.24 -26.60 25.19
CA HIS A 314 -23.33 -27.73 25.01
C HIS A 314 -21.84 -27.38 25.15
N LEU A 315 -21.46 -26.10 25.15
CA LEU A 315 -20.07 -25.68 25.23
C LEU A 315 -19.62 -25.59 26.69
N THR A 316 -18.38 -25.96 27.00
CA THR A 316 -17.79 -25.79 28.34
C THR A 316 -16.93 -24.52 28.45
N TYR A 317 -16.82 -23.77 27.36
CA TYR A 317 -15.98 -22.59 27.21
C TYR A 317 -16.70 -21.53 26.38
N ILE A 318 -16.17 -20.29 26.40
CA ILE A 318 -16.61 -19.20 25.54
C ILE A 318 -15.74 -19.24 24.27
N PRO A 319 -16.34 -19.38 23.06
CA PRO A 319 -15.60 -19.54 21.80
C PRO A 319 -15.03 -18.21 21.28
N PHE A 320 -14.18 -17.54 22.09
CA PHE A 320 -13.71 -16.18 21.86
C PHE A 320 -13.10 -15.95 20.48
N LEU A 321 -12.39 -16.95 19.94
CA LEU A 321 -11.67 -16.87 18.66
C LEU A 321 -12.13 -17.90 17.64
N THR A 322 -13.09 -18.76 17.97
CA THR A 322 -13.55 -19.87 17.13
C THR A 322 -14.97 -19.66 16.59
N ASP A 323 -15.81 -18.89 17.29
CA ASP A 323 -17.11 -18.46 16.78
C ASP A 323 -16.99 -17.14 15.97
N PRO A 324 -17.63 -17.01 14.80
CA PRO A 324 -17.55 -15.82 13.95
C PRO A 324 -17.95 -14.50 14.62
N HIS A 325 -18.93 -14.50 15.53
CA HIS A 325 -19.41 -13.29 16.18
C HIS A 325 -18.48 -12.91 17.34
N TRP A 326 -18.13 -13.88 18.17
CA TRP A 326 -17.17 -13.70 19.26
C TRP A 326 -15.80 -13.26 18.75
N ALA A 327 -15.28 -13.92 17.71
CA ALA A 327 -13.98 -13.59 17.13
C ALA A 327 -13.93 -12.14 16.65
N LYS A 328 -14.96 -11.64 15.95
CA LYS A 328 -15.02 -10.25 15.49
C LYS A 328 -14.98 -9.24 16.64
N VAL A 329 -15.72 -9.52 17.71
CA VAL A 329 -15.72 -8.67 18.91
C VAL A 329 -14.34 -8.71 19.59
N MET A 330 -13.78 -9.91 19.75
CA MET A 330 -12.49 -10.10 20.43
C MET A 330 -11.34 -9.43 19.67
N ILE A 331 -11.31 -9.53 18.34
CA ILE A 331 -10.33 -8.84 17.49
C ILE A 331 -10.42 -7.32 17.71
N ILE A 332 -11.63 -6.74 17.76
CA ILE A 332 -11.80 -5.30 18.04
C ILE A 332 -11.29 -4.95 19.44
N LEU A 333 -11.63 -5.74 20.46
CA LEU A 333 -11.19 -5.50 21.84
C LEU A 333 -9.66 -5.57 21.99
N ILE A 334 -9.02 -6.57 21.38
CA ILE A 334 -7.56 -6.70 21.39
C ILE A 334 -6.92 -5.52 20.65
N ASN A 335 -7.50 -5.10 19.53
CA ASN A 335 -7.01 -3.93 18.80
C ASN A 335 -7.15 -2.62 19.59
N ILE A 336 -8.23 -2.46 20.37
CA ILE A 336 -8.35 -1.33 21.31
C ILE A 336 -7.19 -1.38 22.29
N TRP A 337 -6.94 -2.53 22.91
CA TRP A 337 -5.88 -2.67 23.90
C TRP A 337 -4.48 -2.36 23.34
N VAL A 338 -4.14 -2.84 22.14
CA VAL A 338 -2.84 -2.57 21.50
C VAL A 338 -2.76 -1.18 20.87
N GLY A 339 -3.88 -0.65 20.35
CA GLY A 339 -3.90 0.57 19.54
C GLY A 339 -4.11 1.86 20.32
N VAL A 340 -4.90 1.83 21.40
CA VAL A 340 -5.18 3.01 22.24
C VAL A 340 -3.91 3.69 22.77
N PRO A 341 -2.88 2.97 23.25
CA PRO A 341 -1.67 3.61 23.77
C PRO A 341 -0.88 4.40 22.72
N TYR A 342 -0.88 3.97 21.44
CA TYR A 342 -0.31 4.75 20.34
C TYR A 342 -1.07 6.07 20.14
N GLN A 343 -2.40 5.99 20.07
CA GLN A 343 -3.25 7.18 19.89
C GLN A 343 -3.19 8.11 21.11
N MET A 344 -3.06 7.56 22.32
CA MET A 344 -2.84 8.31 23.55
C MET A 344 -1.56 9.14 23.48
N LEU A 345 -0.46 8.59 22.95
CA LEU A 345 0.80 9.31 22.83
C LEU A 345 0.68 10.51 21.87
N ILE A 346 0.06 10.29 20.71
CA ILE A 346 -0.19 11.34 19.71
C ILE A 346 -1.13 12.41 20.29
N ALA A 347 -2.26 12.00 20.86
CA ALA A 347 -3.24 12.90 21.46
C ALA A 347 -2.65 13.70 22.63
N THR A 348 -1.77 13.12 23.42
CA THR A 348 -1.06 13.83 24.50
C THR A 348 -0.22 14.98 23.95
N GLY A 349 0.52 14.78 22.84
CA GLY A 349 1.28 15.85 22.20
C GLY A 349 0.40 16.97 21.64
N VAL A 350 -0.74 16.62 21.05
CA VAL A 350 -1.69 17.61 20.51
C VAL A 350 -2.39 18.39 21.62
N LEU A 351 -2.84 17.71 22.68
CA LEU A 351 -3.49 18.34 23.84
C LEU A 351 -2.60 19.37 24.53
N MET A 352 -1.28 19.16 24.54
CA MET A 352 -0.34 20.13 25.12
C MET A 352 -0.20 21.43 24.29
N ASN A 353 -0.58 21.41 23.02
CA ASN A 353 -0.50 22.56 22.12
C ASN A 353 -1.83 23.33 22.00
N ILE A 354 -2.85 22.99 22.80
CA ILE A 354 -4.10 23.75 22.82
C ILE A 354 -3.90 25.01 23.67
N PRO A 355 -4.14 26.22 23.14
CA PRO A 355 -4.05 27.45 23.92
C PRO A 355 -4.95 27.42 25.15
N THR A 356 -4.37 27.64 26.33
CA THR A 356 -5.08 27.51 27.62
C THR A 356 -6.06 28.66 27.87
N ASP A 357 -5.78 29.82 27.32
CA ASP A 357 -6.61 31.03 27.34
C ASP A 357 -8.00 30.80 26.72
N GLN A 358 -8.11 30.03 25.62
CA GLN A 358 -9.40 29.65 25.03
C GLN A 358 -10.22 28.78 26.00
N ILE A 359 -9.57 27.86 26.70
CA ILE A 359 -10.22 26.97 27.67
C ILE A 359 -10.63 27.75 28.92
N GLU A 360 -9.79 28.68 29.38
CA GLU A 360 -10.06 29.53 30.53
C GLU A 360 -11.21 30.51 30.25
N SER A 361 -11.21 31.16 29.09
CA SER A 361 -12.29 32.04 28.66
C SER A 361 -13.64 31.30 28.61
N ALA A 362 -13.68 30.11 28.01
CA ALA A 362 -14.89 29.30 27.98
C ALA A 362 -15.38 28.89 29.39
N LYS A 363 -14.47 28.69 30.35
CA LYS A 363 -14.85 28.40 31.74
C LYS A 363 -15.39 29.63 32.45
N ILE A 364 -14.90 30.83 32.14
CA ILE A 364 -15.47 32.09 32.63
C ILE A 364 -16.91 32.26 32.13
N ASP A 365 -17.17 31.86 30.88
CA ASP A 365 -18.52 31.82 30.28
C ASP A 365 -19.42 30.68 30.81
N GLY A 366 -18.96 29.90 31.80
CA GLY A 366 -19.74 28.83 32.43
C GLY A 366 -19.79 27.52 31.64
N ALA A 367 -18.92 27.33 30.64
CA ALA A 367 -18.89 26.09 29.87
C ALA A 367 -18.46 24.89 30.73
N THR A 368 -19.27 23.83 30.68
CA THR A 368 -18.95 22.54 31.33
C THR A 368 -17.76 21.85 30.66
N ASN A 369 -17.06 20.97 31.38
CA ASN A 369 -15.95 20.18 30.82
C ASN A 369 -16.34 19.33 29.60
N PHE A 370 -17.62 18.95 29.47
CA PHE A 370 -18.15 18.23 28.32
C PHE A 370 -18.34 19.16 27.11
N GLN A 371 -18.84 20.39 27.33
CA GLN A 371 -18.93 21.41 26.29
C GLN A 371 -17.53 21.82 25.81
N VAL A 372 -16.59 22.09 26.72
CA VAL A 372 -15.19 22.39 26.37
C VAL A 372 -14.59 21.26 25.52
N PHE A 373 -14.83 20.01 25.89
CA PHE A 373 -14.33 18.87 25.12
C PHE A 373 -14.89 18.82 23.69
N TRP A 374 -16.20 18.88 23.52
CA TRP A 374 -16.81 18.73 22.18
C TRP A 374 -16.75 19.98 21.31
N LYS A 375 -16.68 21.17 21.92
CA LYS A 375 -16.70 22.45 21.19
C LYS A 375 -15.33 23.07 20.96
N ILE A 376 -14.33 22.73 21.78
CA ILE A 376 -12.98 23.29 21.68
C ILE A 376 -11.97 22.17 21.44
N THR A 377 -11.84 21.24 22.37
CA THR A 377 -10.77 20.22 22.34
C THR A 377 -10.88 19.27 21.13
N MET A 378 -12.04 18.68 20.89
CA MET A 378 -12.23 17.70 19.81
C MET A 378 -12.11 18.34 18.41
N PRO A 379 -12.72 19.50 18.12
CA PRO A 379 -12.49 20.18 16.84
C PRO A 379 -11.02 20.50 16.58
N TYR A 380 -10.30 20.99 17.60
CA TYR A 380 -8.87 21.28 17.50
C TYR A 380 -8.04 20.02 17.23
N ILE A 381 -8.32 18.92 17.96
CA ILE A 381 -7.67 17.64 17.73
C ILE A 381 -7.96 17.10 16.33
N LEU A 382 -9.21 17.15 15.86
CA LEU A 382 -9.59 16.67 14.53
C LEU A 382 -8.96 17.51 13.42
N PHE A 383 -8.74 18.80 13.66
CA PHE A 383 -8.04 19.66 12.73
C PHE A 383 -6.57 19.24 12.58
N ILE A 384 -5.86 19.07 13.71
CA ILE A 384 -4.43 18.71 13.71
C ILE A 384 -4.20 17.25 13.31
N GLN A 385 -4.98 16.32 13.84
CA GLN A 385 -4.81 14.88 13.63
C GLN A 385 -5.60 14.34 12.43
N GLY A 386 -6.43 15.15 11.77
CA GLY A 386 -7.21 14.73 10.60
C GLY A 386 -6.41 13.99 9.52
N PRO A 387 -5.24 14.50 9.09
CA PRO A 387 -4.37 13.78 8.15
C PRO A 387 -3.90 12.41 8.65
N ALA A 388 -3.53 12.32 9.93
CA ALA A 388 -3.11 11.08 10.56
C ALA A 388 -4.27 10.09 10.67
N LEU A 389 -5.47 10.56 11.00
CA LEU A 389 -6.68 9.74 11.11
C LEU A 389 -7.07 9.10 9.77
N ILE A 390 -6.94 9.84 8.66
CA ILE A 390 -7.13 9.29 7.30
C ILE A 390 -6.10 8.19 7.03
N THR A 391 -4.85 8.41 7.41
CA THR A 391 -3.75 7.45 7.24
C THR A 391 -3.98 6.20 8.09
N ASP A 392 -4.43 6.35 9.33
CA ASP A 392 -4.75 5.25 10.25
C ASP A 392 -5.94 4.41 9.74
N PHE A 393 -6.94 5.05 9.14
CA PHE A 393 -8.05 4.33 8.49
C PHE A 393 -7.55 3.45 7.34
N VAL A 394 -6.72 3.99 6.44
CA VAL A 394 -6.12 3.24 5.32
C VAL A 394 -5.20 2.11 5.82
N LYS A 395 -4.45 2.37 6.89
CA LYS A 395 -3.65 1.35 7.59
C LYS A 395 -4.54 0.25 8.16
N ASN A 396 -5.70 0.58 8.73
CA ASN A 396 -6.61 -0.41 9.31
C ASN A 396 -7.30 -1.28 8.26
N ILE A 397 -7.58 -0.78 7.06
CA ILE A 397 -8.03 -1.61 5.91
C ILE A 397 -7.01 -2.72 5.61
N ASN A 398 -5.71 -2.43 5.76
CA ASN A 398 -4.60 -3.32 5.46
C ASN A 398 -3.96 -3.91 6.73
N ASN A 399 -4.68 -3.97 7.86
CA ASN A 399 -4.12 -4.43 9.14
C ASN A 399 -4.03 -5.96 9.20
N PHE A 400 -3.08 -6.49 8.42
CA PHE A 400 -2.80 -7.91 8.30
C PHE A 400 -2.45 -8.54 9.65
N ASN A 401 -1.52 -7.93 10.40
CA ASN A 401 -0.92 -8.52 11.59
C ASN A 401 -1.96 -8.87 12.67
N VAL A 402 -2.87 -7.96 13.00
CA VAL A 402 -3.87 -8.20 14.06
C VAL A 402 -4.75 -9.38 13.71
N ILE A 403 -5.22 -9.45 12.48
CA ILE A 403 -6.19 -10.45 12.05
C ILE A 403 -5.52 -11.79 11.87
N TYR A 404 -4.41 -11.82 11.13
CA TYR A 404 -3.67 -13.05 10.84
C TYR A 404 -3.14 -13.67 12.13
N LEU A 405 -2.41 -12.93 12.97
CA LEU A 405 -1.77 -13.52 14.16
C LEU A 405 -2.75 -13.95 15.24
N LEU A 406 -3.95 -13.37 15.32
CA LEU A 406 -4.98 -13.79 16.26
C LEU A 406 -5.78 -15.00 15.78
N THR A 407 -5.97 -15.16 14.47
CA THR A 407 -6.94 -16.12 13.92
C THR A 407 -6.32 -17.26 13.11
N GLN A 408 -5.05 -17.13 12.71
CA GLN A 408 -4.32 -18.19 12.01
C GLN A 408 -4.32 -19.46 12.87
N ASP A 409 -4.67 -20.58 12.23
CA ASP A 409 -4.76 -21.94 12.78
C ASP A 409 -5.75 -22.14 13.95
N VAL A 410 -6.51 -21.10 14.30
CA VAL A 410 -7.54 -21.15 15.36
C VAL A 410 -8.94 -21.02 14.77
N PHE A 411 -9.14 -20.06 13.87
CA PHE A 411 -10.46 -19.84 13.27
C PHE A 411 -10.64 -20.70 12.02
N VAL A 412 -11.68 -21.53 12.02
CA VAL A 412 -12.12 -22.34 10.87
C VAL A 412 -13.54 -21.90 10.48
N THR A 413 -13.72 -21.53 9.21
CA THR A 413 -15.04 -21.14 8.71
C THR A 413 -15.96 -22.36 8.62
N GLN A 414 -17.19 -22.20 9.09
CA GLN A 414 -18.27 -23.19 8.90
C GLN A 414 -19.15 -22.83 7.69
N ASN A 415 -18.91 -21.68 7.06
CA ASN A 415 -19.66 -21.22 5.91
C ASN A 415 -19.08 -21.83 4.62
N GLN A 416 -19.80 -22.77 4.02
CA GLN A 416 -19.37 -23.47 2.81
C GLN A 416 -19.02 -22.53 1.65
N ALA A 417 -19.74 -21.43 1.48
CA ALA A 417 -19.47 -20.49 0.38
C ALA A 417 -18.14 -19.74 0.59
N LEU A 418 -17.85 -19.31 1.83
CA LEU A 418 -16.56 -18.72 2.18
C LEU A 418 -15.43 -19.74 2.01
N ALA A 419 -15.62 -20.97 2.52
CA ALA A 419 -14.66 -22.07 2.40
C ALA A 419 -14.30 -22.38 0.93
N ASN A 420 -15.30 -22.44 0.04
CA ASN A 420 -15.10 -22.70 -1.40
C ASN A 420 -14.26 -21.62 -2.10
N SER A 421 -14.20 -20.41 -1.55
CA SER A 421 -13.36 -19.31 -2.04
C SER A 421 -12.13 -19.05 -1.16
N HIS A 422 -11.84 -19.97 -0.24
CA HIS A 422 -10.72 -19.88 0.70
C HIS A 422 -10.72 -18.64 1.60
N ALA A 423 -11.91 -18.08 1.86
CA ALA A 423 -12.12 -16.94 2.75
C ALA A 423 -12.64 -17.40 4.13
N LYS A 424 -12.48 -16.55 5.14
CA LYS A 424 -13.06 -16.71 6.48
C LYS A 424 -13.87 -15.47 6.85
N GLU A 425 -14.83 -15.62 7.76
CA GLU A 425 -15.73 -14.55 8.21
C GLU A 425 -14.98 -13.38 8.86
N VAL A 426 -13.81 -13.67 9.44
CA VAL A 426 -12.94 -12.72 10.18
C VAL A 426 -11.87 -12.07 9.30
N ASP A 427 -11.72 -12.51 8.05
CA ASP A 427 -10.68 -12.00 7.15
C ASP A 427 -10.92 -10.55 6.76
N LEU A 428 -9.82 -9.80 6.65
CA LEU A 428 -9.80 -8.60 5.84
C LEU A 428 -9.47 -8.98 4.40
N LEU A 429 -9.75 -8.08 3.45
CA LEU A 429 -9.34 -8.29 2.06
C LEU A 429 -7.84 -8.61 1.92
N VAL A 430 -6.99 -8.00 2.76
CA VAL A 430 -5.55 -8.26 2.77
C VAL A 430 -5.19 -9.66 3.31
N THR A 431 -5.87 -10.17 4.34
CA THR A 431 -5.59 -11.51 4.88
C THR A 431 -6.12 -12.60 3.96
N TRP A 432 -7.26 -12.34 3.31
CA TRP A 432 -7.78 -13.24 2.28
C TRP A 432 -6.85 -13.28 1.06
N LEU A 433 -6.37 -12.13 0.57
CA LEU A 433 -5.37 -12.04 -0.50
C LEU A 433 -4.11 -12.84 -0.16
N PHE A 434 -3.60 -12.67 1.07
CA PHE A 434 -2.42 -13.39 1.54
C PHE A 434 -2.65 -14.92 1.53
N ARG A 435 -3.81 -15.37 2.02
CA ARG A 435 -4.18 -16.80 2.02
C ARG A 435 -4.25 -17.37 0.61
N LEU A 436 -4.92 -16.66 -0.30
CA LEU A 436 -4.99 -17.07 -1.71
C LEU A 436 -3.59 -17.20 -2.33
N THR A 437 -2.68 -16.30 -2.00
CA THR A 437 -1.32 -16.28 -2.55
C THR A 437 -0.44 -17.40 -1.99
N ASN A 438 -0.44 -17.59 -0.66
CA ASN A 438 0.57 -18.43 0.01
C ASN A 438 0.08 -19.83 0.34
N GLU A 439 -1.22 -20.02 0.61
CA GLU A 439 -1.78 -21.32 0.99
C GLU A 439 -2.39 -22.03 -0.23
N TYR A 440 -3.04 -21.29 -1.14
CA TYR A 440 -3.79 -21.85 -2.26
C TYR A 440 -3.19 -21.56 -3.65
N TYR A 441 -2.13 -20.75 -3.73
CA TYR A 441 -1.46 -20.38 -4.97
C TYR A 441 -2.41 -19.80 -6.05
N ASP A 442 -3.53 -19.17 -5.66
CA ASP A 442 -4.48 -18.49 -6.54
C ASP A 442 -4.04 -17.03 -6.76
N TYR A 443 -2.94 -16.86 -7.51
CA TYR A 443 -2.31 -15.58 -7.77
C TYR A 443 -3.20 -14.64 -8.58
N LYS A 444 -3.96 -15.18 -9.55
CA LYS A 444 -4.90 -14.40 -10.38
C LYS A 444 -5.95 -13.71 -9.52
N MET A 445 -6.59 -14.42 -8.58
CA MET A 445 -7.66 -13.84 -7.78
C MET A 445 -7.13 -12.97 -6.64
N ALA A 446 -6.01 -13.36 -6.03
CA ALA A 446 -5.28 -12.51 -5.09
C ALA A 446 -4.92 -11.15 -5.72
N SER A 447 -4.45 -11.15 -6.98
CA SER A 447 -4.10 -9.93 -7.70
C SER A 447 -5.33 -9.05 -7.98
N VAL A 448 -6.47 -9.62 -8.36
CA VAL A 448 -7.73 -8.86 -8.51
C VAL A 448 -8.12 -8.21 -7.19
N ILE A 449 -8.11 -8.95 -6.08
CA ILE A 449 -8.42 -8.40 -4.75
C ILE A 449 -7.45 -7.27 -4.40
N GLY A 450 -6.15 -7.43 -4.67
CA GLY A 450 -5.13 -6.41 -4.43
C GLY A 450 -5.39 -5.10 -5.18
N ILE A 451 -5.78 -5.19 -6.45
CA ILE A 451 -6.16 -4.02 -7.26
C ILE A 451 -7.39 -3.32 -6.66
N ILE A 452 -8.40 -4.08 -6.25
CA ILE A 452 -9.62 -3.51 -5.65
C ILE A 452 -9.31 -2.83 -4.32
N VAL A 453 -8.49 -3.44 -3.46
CA VAL A 453 -8.02 -2.82 -2.21
C VAL A 453 -7.27 -1.52 -2.50
N PHE A 454 -6.38 -1.52 -3.49
CA PHE A 454 -5.65 -0.32 -3.91
C PHE A 454 -6.61 0.78 -4.38
N ILE A 455 -7.59 0.46 -5.23
CA ILE A 455 -8.58 1.42 -5.74
C ILE A 455 -9.41 2.01 -4.58
N ILE A 456 -9.88 1.18 -3.65
CA ILE A 456 -10.65 1.62 -2.48
C ILE A 456 -9.81 2.57 -1.62
N CYS A 457 -8.58 2.18 -1.28
CA CYS A 457 -7.68 3.00 -0.47
C CYS A 457 -7.34 4.32 -1.17
N ALA A 458 -7.00 4.28 -2.46
CA ALA A 458 -6.66 5.45 -3.25
C ALA A 458 -7.84 6.41 -3.40
N ALA A 459 -9.04 5.90 -3.69
CA ALA A 459 -10.25 6.69 -3.81
C ALA A 459 -10.63 7.35 -2.48
N PHE A 460 -10.62 6.59 -1.38
CA PHE A 460 -10.88 7.12 -0.04
C PHE A 460 -9.87 8.23 0.32
N THR A 461 -8.58 7.95 0.14
CA THR A 461 -7.50 8.91 0.43
C THR A 461 -7.68 10.20 -0.37
N LEU A 462 -7.88 10.09 -1.70
CA LEU A 462 -8.09 11.25 -2.56
C LEU A 462 -9.31 12.08 -2.16
N ILE A 463 -10.44 11.43 -1.87
CA ILE A 463 -11.67 12.11 -1.47
C ILE A 463 -11.46 12.81 -0.12
N SER A 464 -10.95 12.09 0.88
CA SER A 464 -10.78 12.60 2.25
C SER A 464 -9.80 13.76 2.31
N PHE A 465 -8.60 13.64 1.72
CA PHE A 465 -7.63 14.74 1.68
C PHE A 465 -8.14 15.93 0.86
N SER A 466 -8.84 15.69 -0.26
CA SER A 466 -9.36 16.79 -1.07
C SER A 466 -10.42 17.62 -0.34
N ARG A 467 -11.23 16.99 0.52
CA ARG A 467 -12.24 17.68 1.33
C ARG A 467 -11.61 18.40 2.52
N MET A 468 -10.64 17.77 3.17
CA MET A 468 -9.94 18.35 4.32
C MET A 468 -9.17 19.62 3.94
N ILE A 469 -8.45 19.60 2.81
CA ILE A 469 -7.66 20.76 2.33
C ILE A 469 -8.56 21.88 1.76
N ALA A 470 -9.82 21.58 1.39
CA ALA A 470 -10.72 22.59 0.83
C ALA A 470 -11.33 23.53 1.88
N GLY A 471 -11.26 23.17 3.16
CA GLY A 471 -11.59 24.07 4.27
C GLY A 471 -10.32 24.77 4.72
N ASP A 472 -10.16 26.04 4.35
CA ASP A 472 -9.02 26.92 4.69
C ASP A 472 -9.02 27.22 6.20
N LYS A 473 -8.74 26.21 7.02
CA LYS A 473 -8.83 26.25 8.49
C LYS A 473 -7.49 26.46 9.19
N GLU A 474 -6.39 26.50 8.43
CA GLU A 474 -5.06 26.77 9.00
C GLU A 474 -4.96 28.16 9.63
N GLU A 475 -5.68 29.16 9.11
CA GLU A 475 -5.74 30.51 9.70
C GLU A 475 -6.69 30.62 10.91
N GLU A 476 -7.58 29.64 11.12
CA GLU A 476 -8.59 29.68 12.19
C GLU A 476 -8.06 29.09 13.52
N TYR A 477 -6.95 28.35 13.47
CA TYR A 477 -6.35 27.65 14.61
C TYR A 477 -4.87 27.96 14.85
N GLN A 478 -4.26 28.84 14.04
CA GLN A 478 -2.99 29.52 14.35
C GLN A 478 -3.26 30.86 15.00
#